data_AF-K1UQ83-F1
#
_entry.id   AF-K1UQ83-F1
#
_cell.length_a   1.000
_cell.length_b   1.000
_cell.length_c   1.000
_cell.angle_alpha   90.00
_cell.angle_beta   90.00
_cell.angle_gamma   90.00
#
_symmetry.space_group_name_H-M   'P 1'
#
loop_
_entity.id
_entity.type
_entity.pdbx_description
1 polymer ?
#
loop_
_entity_poly.entity_id
_entity_poly.type
_entity_poly.pdbx_seq_one_letter_code
_entity_poly.pdbx_strand_id
1 'polypeptide(L)' 'MVIDSSTRRNLELCETLREKQKRGSLLWVLDKTKTAMGARLLRSFIEQPLIDKEEISNRLEAVGELKDNAIC' A
#
# COMPACT_ATOMS: atom_id res chain seq x y z
N MET A 1 4.35 -5.84 10.92
CA MET A 1 4.44 -4.65 11.82
C MET A 1 3.06 -4.42 12.41
N VAL A 2 2.95 -4.18 13.72
CA VAL A 2 1.66 -3.88 14.34
C VAL A 2 1.41 -2.37 14.26
N ILE A 3 0.33 -1.98 13.60
CA ILE A 3 -0.16 -0.59 13.61
C ILE A 3 -1.55 -0.60 14.24
N ASP A 4 -1.68 0.04 15.40
CA ASP A 4 -2.97 0.13 16.08
C ASP A 4 -3.99 0.94 15.27
N SER A 5 -5.27 0.83 15.62
CA SER A 5 -6.36 1.52 14.91
C SER A 5 -6.24 3.04 14.94
N SER A 6 -5.76 3.62 16.04
CA SER A 6 -5.59 5.06 16.19
C SER A 6 -4.48 5.58 15.28
N THR A 7 -3.34 4.90 15.24
CA THR A 7 -2.22 5.21 14.36
C THR A 7 -2.62 5.07 12.89
N ARG A 8 -3.32 3.98 12.50
CA ARG A 8 -3.83 3.82 11.13
C ARG A 8 -4.76 4.95 10.69
N ARG A 9 -5.63 5.40 11.61
CA ARG A 9 -6.58 6.48 11.37
C ARG A 9 -5.90 7.85 11.32
N ASN A 10 -4.96 8.12 12.23
CA ASN A 10 -4.25 9.41 12.32
C ASN A 10 -3.32 9.63 11.13
N LEU A 11 -2.73 8.56 10.59
CA LEU A 11 -1.89 8.60 9.39
C LEU A 11 -2.70 8.56 8.08
N GLU A 12 -4.04 8.48 8.17
CA GLU A 12 -4.94 8.42 7.00
C GLU A 12 -4.51 7.35 5.99
N LEU A 13 -4.17 6.14 6.46
CA LEU A 13 -3.59 5.11 5.60
C LEU A 13 -4.56 4.63 4.51
N CYS A 14 -5.83 4.48 4.86
CA CYS A 14 -6.86 3.93 3.98
C CYS A 14 -7.98 4.93 3.66
N GLU A 15 -8.30 5.79 4.61
CA GLU A 15 -9.35 6.81 4.53
C GLU A 15 -8.91 8.07 5.27
N THR A 16 -9.41 9.22 4.85
CA THR A 16 -9.19 10.50 5.54
C THR A 16 -9.88 10.53 6.90
N LEU A 17 -9.31 11.27 7.84
CA LEU A 17 -9.78 11.39 9.22
C LEU A 17 -11.16 12.05 9.31
N ARG A 18 -11.37 13.11 8.51
CA ARG A 18 -12.57 13.98 8.55
C ARG A 18 -13.73 13.42 7.74
N GLU A 19 -13.50 13.16 6.46
CA GLU A 19 -14.58 12.82 5.52
C GLU A 19 -14.80 11.32 5.37
N LYS A 20 -13.96 10.48 5.99
CA LYS A 20 -14.02 9.01 5.85
C LYS A 20 -13.96 8.55 4.39
N GLN A 21 -13.32 9.34 3.52
CA GLN A 21 -13.19 9.03 2.11
C GLN A 21 -11.83 8.41 1.80
N LYS A 22 -11.80 7.56 0.77
CA LYS A 22 -10.54 7.06 0.21
C LYS A 22 -9.70 8.22 -0.35
N ARG A 23 -10.33 9.17 -1.06
CA ARG A 23 -9.64 10.29 -1.69
C ARG A 23 -8.89 11.12 -0.64
N GLY A 24 -7.59 11.32 -0.84
CA GLY A 24 -6.71 12.02 0.12
C GLY A 24 -5.94 11.09 1.07
N SER A 25 -6.25 9.79 1.11
CA SER A 25 -5.50 8.80 1.90
C SER A 25 -4.26 8.28 1.17
N LEU A 26 -3.34 7.62 1.89
CA LEU A 26 -2.18 6.94 1.29
C LEU A 26 -2.61 5.89 0.25
N LEU A 27 -3.64 5.10 0.57
CA LEU A 27 -4.20 4.11 -0.35
C LEU A 27 -4.72 4.76 -1.65
N TRP A 28 -5.27 5.97 -1.62
CA TRP A 28 -5.68 6.66 -2.85
C TRP A 28 -4.50 7.05 -3.74
N VAL A 29 -3.40 7.48 -3.13
CA VAL A 29 -2.18 7.84 -3.87
C VAL A 29 -1.58 6.62 -4.57
N LEU A 30 -1.45 5.51 -3.84
CA LEU A 30 -0.77 4.30 -4.31
C LEU A 30 -1.63 3.39 -5.20
N ASP A 31 -2.95 3.37 -5.03
CA ASP A 31 -3.81 2.44 -5.75
C ASP A 31 -4.00 2.86 -7.22
N LYS A 32 -3.15 2.28 -8.09
CA LYS A 32 -3.25 2.28 -9.56
C LYS A 32 -3.57 0.90 -10.12
N THR A 33 -4.05 -0.01 -9.28
CA THR A 33 -4.31 -1.39 -9.67
C THR A 33 -5.45 -1.46 -10.69
N LYS A 34 -5.38 -2.43 -11.61
CA LYS A 34 -6.38 -2.60 -12.68
C LYS A 34 -7.50 -3.56 -12.30
N THR A 35 -7.36 -4.28 -11.19
CA THR A 35 -8.34 -5.28 -10.74
C THR A 35 -8.77 -4.99 -9.31
N ALA A 36 -10.03 -5.31 -9.01
CA ALA A 36 -10.56 -5.13 -7.66
C ALA A 36 -9.86 -6.03 -6.63
N MET A 37 -9.32 -7.19 -7.05
CA MET A 37 -8.49 -8.05 -6.19
C MET A 37 -7.13 -7.41 -5.89
N GLY A 38 -6.50 -6.78 -6.89
CA GLY A 38 -5.26 -6.02 -6.69
C GLY A 38 -5.42 -4.89 -5.68
N ALA A 39 -6.51 -4.13 -5.77
CA ALA A 39 -6.80 -3.06 -4.81
C ALA A 39 -6.97 -3.58 -3.38
N ARG A 40 -7.62 -4.74 -3.20
CA ARG A 40 -7.78 -5.39 -1.89
C ARG A 40 -6.45 -5.87 -1.32
N LEU A 41 -5.60 -6.46 -2.17
CA LEU A 41 -4.25 -6.89 -1.77
C LEU A 41 -3.38 -5.70 -1.36
N LEU A 42 -3.38 -4.62 -2.14
CA LEU A 42 -2.61 -3.41 -1.82
C LEU A 42 -3.05 -2.80 -0.49
N ARG A 43 -4.36 -2.75 -0.22
CA ARG A 43 -4.88 -2.32 1.09
C ARG A 43 -4.31 -3.16 2.23
N SER A 44 -4.31 -4.49 2.08
CA SER A 44 -3.73 -5.39 3.09
C SER A 44 -2.24 -5.11 3.33
N PHE A 45 -1.46 -4.84 2.28
CA PHE A 45 -0.04 -4.50 2.41
C PHE A 45 0.19 -3.19 3.16
N ILE A 46 -0.65 -2.18 2.95
CA ILE A 46 -0.57 -0.90 3.65
C ILE A 46 -0.96 -1.06 5.13
N GLU A 47 -2.02 -1.82 5.41
CA GLU A 47 -2.49 -2.04 6.78
C GLU A 47 -1.55 -2.93 7.60
N GLN A 48 -0.81 -3.83 6.94
CA GLN A 48 0.09 -4.78 7.57
C GLN A 48 1.46 -4.78 6.87
N PRO A 49 2.30 -3.76 7.13
CA PRO A 49 3.63 -3.72 6.53
C PRO A 49 4.50 -4.88 7.01
N LEU A 50 5.34 -5.35 6.10
CA LEU A 50 6.36 -6.34 6.39
C LEU A 50 7.38 -5.78 7.39
N ILE A 51 7.96 -6.69 8.18
CA ILE A 51 9.09 -6.39 9.09
C ILE A 51 10.32 -7.22 8.75
N ASP A 52 10.14 -8.23 7.90
CA ASP A 52 11.21 -9.07 7.42
C ASP A 52 11.96 -8.34 6.30
N LYS A 53 13.28 -8.25 6.45
CA LYS A 53 14.14 -7.49 5.53
C LYS A 53 14.22 -8.16 4.15
N GLU A 54 14.28 -9.48 4.10
CA GLU A 54 14.37 -10.23 2.84
C GLU A 54 13.09 -10.05 2.05
N GLU A 55 11.92 -10.20 2.68
CA GLU A 55 10.62 -9.98 2.05
C GLU A 55 10.43 -8.54 1.55
N ILE A 56 10.93 -7.54 2.29
CA ILE A 56 10.93 -6.15 1.83
C ILE A 56 11.82 -5.99 0.59
N SER A 57 13.01 -6.59 0.61
CA SER A 57 13.97 -6.51 -0.50
C SER A 57 13.41 -7.19 -1.75
N ASN A 58 12.80 -8.37 -1.61
CA ASN A 58 12.14 -9.10 -2.69
C ASN A 58 11.06 -8.26 -3.40
N ARG A 59 10.26 -7.49 -2.63
CA ARG A 59 9.27 -6.58 -3.23
C ARG A 59 9.92 -5.42 -3.97
N LEU A 60 10.99 -4.85 -3.42
CA LEU A 60 11.71 -3.76 -4.06
C LEU A 60 12.38 -4.23 -5.35
N GLU A 61 12.98 -5.42 -5.35
CA GLU A 61 13.58 -6.05 -6.53
C GLU A 61 12.53 -6.32 -7.60
N ALA A 62 11.38 -6.91 -7.25
CA ALA A 62 10.29 -7.15 -8.20
C ALA A 62 9.77 -5.84 -8.84
N VAL A 63 9.64 -4.77 -8.05
CA VAL A 63 9.27 -3.44 -8.59
C VAL A 63 10.39 -2.88 -9.48
N GLY A 64 11.66 -3.04 -9.09
CA GLY A 64 12.82 -2.63 -9.88
C GLY A 64 12.88 -3.33 -11.23
N GLU A 65 12.72 -4.65 -11.24
CA GLU A 65 12.67 -5.46 -12.45
C GLU A 65 11.54 -4.99 -13.39
N LEU A 66 10.33 -4.77 -12.88
CA LEU A 66 9.23 -4.24 -13.67
C LEU A 66 9.46 -2.80 -14.14
N LYS A 67 10.17 -1.97 -13.37
CA LYS A 67 10.45 -0.59 -13.76
C LYS A 67 11.50 -0.52 -14.88
N ASP A 68 12.54 -1.34 -14.79
CA ASP A 68 13.73 -1.23 -15.64
C ASP A 68 13.65 -2.17 -16.87
N ASN A 69 12.93 -3.29 -16.78
CA ASN A 69 12.82 -4.29 -17.85
C ASN A 69 11.43 -4.40 -18.49
N ALA A 70 10.39 -3.73 -17.98
CA ALA A 70 9.11 -3.73 -18.67
C ALA A 70 9.23 -2.95 -19.97
N ILE A 71 9.21 -3.67 -21.08
CA ILE A 71 8.98 -3.13 -22.42
C ILE A 71 7.56 -2.55 -22.42
N CYS A 72 7.45 -1.23 -22.29
CA CYS A 72 6.27 -0.48 -22.70
C CYS A 72 6.37 -0.15 -24.19
#